data_AF-A0A0H2V4I0-F1
#
_entry.id   AF-A0A0H2V4I0-F1
#
_cell.length_a   1.000
_cell.length_b   1.000
_cell.length_c   1.000
_cell.angle_alpha   90.00
_cell.angle_beta   90.00
_cell.angle_gamma   90.00
#
_symmetry.space_group_name_H-M   'P 1'
#
loop_
_entity.id
_entity.type
_entity.pdbx_description
1 polymer ?
#
loop_
_entity_poly.entity_id
_entity_poly.type
_entity_poly.pdbx_seq_one_letter_code
_entity_poly.pdbx_strand_id
1 'polypeptide(L)'
;MNIMIVTHNKYLELGLKKLLSRHSITIGADFFIPDNREHIINNNIFVILCDKKNSMLMNYIFNGYRFYLLPVESISSLSSIYECMFSGRLLFGNSPHKLTMNEMIILFYYVFHGWNVASIAYQFGMSSKTVYTHIYKAKKKNGISGKNLKYKCAYERLVC
;
A
#
# COMPACT_ATOMS: atom_id res chain seq x y z
N MET A 1 5.18 -5.39 15.52
CA MET A 1 4.53 -4.41 14.63
C MET A 1 5.50 -4.08 13.52
N ASN A 2 5.09 -4.15 12.25
CA ASN A 2 5.99 -3.92 11.12
C ASN A 2 5.72 -2.53 10.54
N ILE A 3 6.78 -1.73 10.39
CA ILE A 3 6.68 -0.40 9.77
C ILE A 3 6.97 -0.58 8.28
N MET A 4 6.01 -0.25 7.44
CA MET A 4 6.18 -0.22 5.99
C MET A 4 6.38 1.22 5.52
N ILE A 5 7.47 1.49 4.80
CA ILE A 5 7.73 2.80 4.21
C ILE A 5 7.45 2.73 2.70
N VAL A 6 6.59 3.63 2.21
CA VAL A 6 6.15 3.68 0.81
C VAL A 6 6.26 5.11 0.26
N THR A 7 7.40 5.41 -0.35
CA THR A 7 7.68 6.72 -0.93
C THR A 7 8.54 6.60 -2.18
N HIS A 8 8.38 7.55 -3.11
CA HIS A 8 9.34 7.71 -4.21
C HIS A 8 10.55 8.56 -3.80
N ASN A 9 10.47 9.27 -2.67
CA ASN A 9 11.54 10.13 -2.19
C ASN A 9 12.59 9.30 -1.44
N LYS A 10 13.72 9.03 -2.09
CA LYS A 10 14.81 8.24 -1.52
C LYS A 10 15.47 8.89 -0.31
N TYR A 11 15.52 10.21 -0.23
CA TYR A 11 16.05 10.90 0.96
C TYR A 11 15.13 10.70 2.16
N LEU A 12 13.82 10.81 1.96
CA LEU A 12 12.83 10.55 3.00
C LEU A 12 12.89 9.09 3.46
N GLU A 13 12.96 8.14 2.52
CA GLU A 13 13.09 6.72 2.82
C GLU A 13 14.32 6.45 3.72
N LEU A 14 15.48 6.99 3.36
CA LEU A 14 16.72 6.85 4.14
C LEU A 14 16.62 7.53 5.52
N GLY A 15 16.04 8.74 5.58
CA GLY A 15 15.83 9.46 6.83
C GLY A 15 14.95 8.70 7.80
N LEU A 16 13.81 8.18 7.32
CA LEU A 16 12.90 7.36 8.11
C LEU A 16 13.52 6.03 8.52
N LYS A 17 14.27 5.35 7.62
CA LYS A 17 15.06 4.15 7.96
C LYS A 17 16.00 4.40 9.11
N LYS A 18 16.72 5.53 9.10
CA LYS A 18 17.66 5.88 10.16
C LYS A 18 16.93 6.21 11.47
N LEU A 19 15.90 7.04 11.39
CA LEU A 19 15.10 7.49 12.53
C LEU A 19 14.41 6.32 13.25
N LEU A 20 13.92 5.34 12.51
CA LEU A 20 13.16 4.20 13.02
C LEU A 20 13.99 2.91 13.09
N SER A 21 15.32 3.01 13.05
CA SER A 21 16.25 1.88 13.00
C SER A 21 16.11 0.82 14.10
N ARG A 22 15.42 1.16 15.21
CA ARG A 22 15.11 0.23 16.30
C ARG A 22 13.87 -0.64 16.04
N HIS A 23 13.18 -0.43 14.92
CA HIS A 23 11.96 -1.14 14.53
C HIS A 23 12.21 -2.04 13.32
N SER A 24 11.35 -3.04 13.15
CA SER A 24 11.30 -3.83 11.91
C SER A 24 10.74 -2.96 10.79
N ILE A 25 11.59 -2.60 9.83
CA ILE A 25 11.24 -1.77 8.68
C ILE A 25 11.19 -2.61 7.42
N THR A 26 10.12 -2.44 6.65
CA THR A 26 9.92 -3.02 5.34
C THR A 26 9.73 -1.91 4.32
N ILE A 27 10.36 -1.99 3.17
CA ILE A 27 10.17 -1.02 2.09
C ILE A 27 9.13 -1.56 1.13
N GLY A 28 8.13 -0.75 0.79
CA GLY A 28 7.03 -1.17 -0.07
C GLY A 28 7.52 -1.71 -1.42
N ALA A 29 8.52 -1.07 -2.02
CA ALA A 29 9.11 -1.51 -3.28
C ALA A 29 9.82 -2.88 -3.18
N ASP A 30 10.35 -3.24 -2.01
CA ASP A 30 11.02 -4.53 -1.77
C ASP A 30 10.00 -5.61 -1.34
N PHE A 31 8.88 -5.20 -0.75
CA PHE A 31 7.82 -6.10 -0.30
C PHE A 31 6.87 -6.49 -1.42
N PHE A 32 6.47 -5.52 -2.25
CA PHE A 32 5.56 -5.73 -3.37
C PHE A 32 6.36 -6.11 -4.62
N ILE A 33 7.02 -7.26 -4.60
CA ILE A 33 7.73 -7.82 -5.76
C ILE A 33 7.01 -9.06 -6.29
N PRO A 34 7.14 -9.38 -7.60
CA PRO A 34 6.64 -10.61 -8.21
C PRO A 34 6.84 -11.89 -7.40
N ASP A 35 8.02 -12.04 -6.79
CA ASP A 35 8.40 -13.26 -6.08
C ASP A 35 7.58 -13.46 -4.79
N ASN A 36 7.02 -12.38 -4.24
CA ASN A 36 6.19 -12.41 -3.04
C ASN A 36 4.70 -12.66 -3.34
N ARG A 37 4.29 -13.01 -4.56
CA ARG A 37 2.86 -13.19 -4.92
C ARG A 37 2.12 -14.23 -4.10
N GLU A 38 2.82 -15.24 -3.60
CA GLU A 38 2.27 -16.31 -2.76
C GLU A 38 2.47 -16.03 -1.26
N HIS A 39 3.08 -14.90 -0.91
CA HIS A 39 3.32 -14.54 0.48
C HIS A 39 1.99 -14.32 1.22
N ILE A 40 1.87 -14.96 2.37
CA ILE A 40 0.70 -14.84 3.24
C ILE A 40 0.96 -13.73 4.25
N ILE A 41 0.17 -12.67 4.15
CA ILE A 41 0.15 -11.61 5.16
C ILE A 41 -0.53 -12.17 6.42
N ASN A 42 0.28 -12.51 7.42
CA ASN A 42 -0.19 -12.90 8.75
C ASN A 42 -0.94 -11.73 9.41
N ASN A 43 -1.71 -11.99 10.49
CA ASN A 43 -2.49 -11.00 11.27
C ASN A 43 -1.64 -9.90 11.97
N ASN A 44 -0.43 -9.63 11.48
CA ASN A 44 0.43 -8.55 11.90
C ASN A 44 -0.18 -7.21 11.51
N ILE A 45 -0.17 -6.27 12.45
CA ILE A 45 -0.56 -4.89 12.18
C ILE A 45 0.60 -4.17 11.49
N PHE A 46 0.31 -3.59 10.32
CA PHE A 46 1.24 -2.73 9.59
C PHE A 46 1.07 -1.28 10.01
N VAL A 47 2.18 -0.57 10.16
CA VAL A 47 2.21 0.89 10.25
C VAL A 47 2.80 1.40 8.94
N ILE A 48 1.98 1.99 8.09
CA ILE A 48 2.36 2.42 6.75
C ILE A 48 2.67 3.91 6.80
N LEU A 49 3.94 4.24 6.59
CA LEU A 49 4.41 5.61 6.37
C LEU A 49 4.52 5.83 4.87
N CYS A 50 3.75 6.77 4.32
CA CYS A 50 3.80 7.04 2.89
C CYS A 50 3.67 8.53 2.56
N ASP A 51 4.06 8.93 1.35
CA ASP A 51 3.69 10.26 0.84
C ASP A 51 2.15 10.38 0.81
N LYS A 52 1.60 11.58 1.03
CA LYS A 52 0.15 11.84 1.02
C LYS A 52 -0.52 11.40 -0.29
N LYS A 53 0.20 11.52 -1.41
CA LYS A 53 -0.25 11.06 -2.73
C LYS A 53 -0.44 9.53 -2.82
N ASN A 54 0.24 8.77 -1.96
CA ASN A 54 0.18 7.30 -1.95
C ASN A 54 -0.82 6.77 -0.92
N SER A 55 -1.40 7.63 -0.07
CA SER A 55 -2.27 7.22 1.03
C SER A 55 -3.51 6.46 0.53
N MET A 56 -4.18 6.96 -0.53
CA MET A 56 -5.33 6.26 -1.10
C MET A 56 -4.96 4.91 -1.72
N LEU A 57 -3.80 4.81 -2.36
CA LEU A 57 -3.30 3.55 -2.88
C LEU A 57 -3.08 2.53 -1.75
N MET A 58 -2.45 2.96 -0.65
CA MET A 58 -2.22 2.11 0.52
C MET A 58 -3.52 1.68 1.18
N ASN A 59 -4.50 2.57 1.24
CA ASN A 59 -5.83 2.22 1.70
C ASN A 59 -6.48 1.13 0.84
N TYR A 60 -6.38 1.23 -0.48
CA TYR A 60 -6.93 0.20 -1.38
C TYR A 60 -6.16 -1.12 -1.37
N ILE A 61 -4.84 -1.07 -1.23
CA ILE A 61 -3.97 -2.25 -1.19
C ILE A 61 -4.21 -3.04 0.09
N PHE A 62 -4.29 -2.37 1.24
CA PHE A 62 -4.50 -3.01 2.53
C PHE A 62 -5.97 -3.14 2.93
N ASN A 63 -6.90 -3.00 1.98
CA ASN A 63 -8.31 -3.21 2.25
C ASN A 63 -8.58 -4.65 2.73
N GLY A 64 -9.25 -4.75 3.88
CA GLY A 64 -9.48 -6.02 4.58
C GLY A 64 -8.37 -6.41 5.58
N TYR A 65 -7.27 -5.66 5.64
CA TYR A 65 -6.18 -5.87 6.60
C TYR A 65 -6.22 -4.85 7.72
N ARG A 66 -5.58 -5.16 8.86
CA ARG A 66 -5.40 -4.23 9.97
C ARG A 66 -4.11 -3.44 9.75
N PHE A 67 -4.24 -2.13 9.53
CA PHE A 67 -3.10 -1.25 9.37
C PHE A 67 -3.38 0.16 9.90
N TYR A 68 -2.29 0.86 10.22
CA TYR A 68 -2.24 2.30 10.44
C TYR A 68 -1.65 2.95 9.20
N LEU A 69 -2.21 4.08 8.78
CA LEU A 69 -1.73 4.85 7.64
C LEU A 69 -1.37 6.25 8.10
N LEU A 70 -0.10 6.61 7.99
CA LEU A 70 0.38 7.95 8.31
C LEU A 70 1.01 8.56 7.05
N PRO A 71 0.34 9.54 6.44
CA PRO A 71 0.98 10.44 5.48
C PRO A 71 2.16 11.15 6.15
N VAL A 72 3.36 11.06 5.60
CA VAL A 72 4.56 11.65 6.21
C VAL A 72 4.47 13.16 6.39
N GLU A 73 3.70 13.85 5.54
CA GLU A 73 3.44 15.28 5.60
C GLU A 73 2.55 15.67 6.79
N SER A 74 1.91 14.70 7.44
CA SER A 74 1.12 14.93 8.67
C SER A 74 1.94 14.69 9.95
N ILE A 75 3.19 14.23 9.82
CA ILE A 75 4.06 13.89 10.95
C ILE A 75 4.88 15.12 11.31
N SER A 76 4.62 15.71 12.48
CA SER A 76 5.41 16.81 13.02
C SER A 76 6.60 16.36 13.86
N SER A 77 6.53 15.15 14.45
CA SER A 77 7.57 14.62 15.34
C SER A 77 7.58 13.09 15.40
N LEU A 78 8.64 12.51 15.97
CA LEU A 78 8.71 11.08 16.25
C LEU A 78 7.62 10.64 17.26
N SER A 79 7.23 11.54 18.19
CA SER A 79 6.12 11.26 19.13
C SER A 79 4.82 11.00 18.39
N SER A 80 4.54 11.77 17.33
CA SER A 80 3.33 11.59 16.51
C SER A 80 3.25 10.20 15.88
N ILE A 81 4.39 9.63 15.50
CA ILE A 81 4.47 8.25 14.99
C ILE A 81 4.14 7.25 16.10
N TYR A 82 4.75 7.42 17.28
CA TYR A 82 4.51 6.55 18.42
C TYR A 82 3.09 6.63 18.97
N GLU A 83 2.51 7.82 19.02
CA GLU A 83 1.11 7.98 19.38
C GLU A 83 0.21 7.22 18.43
N CYS A 84 0.43 7.26 17.11
CA CYS A 84 -0.36 6.44 16.19
C CYS A 84 -0.15 4.93 16.43
N MET A 85 1.09 4.51 16.67
CA MET A 85 1.46 3.12 16.96
C MET A 85 0.80 2.56 18.23
N PHE A 86 0.68 3.38 19.28
CA PHE A 86 0.28 2.93 20.62
C PHE A 86 -1.09 3.42 21.10
N SER A 87 -1.69 4.43 20.45
CA SER A 87 -3.00 4.97 20.85
C SER A 87 -4.19 4.05 20.55
N GLY A 88 -3.96 2.91 19.88
CA GLY A 88 -5.02 1.94 19.58
C GLY A 88 -6.08 2.44 18.59
N ARG A 89 -5.93 3.64 18.00
CA ARG A 89 -6.83 4.19 16.96
C ARG A 89 -6.61 3.49 15.62
N LEU A 90 -7.05 2.23 15.56
CA LEU A 90 -7.09 1.36 14.38
C LEU A 90 -8.49 1.60 13.74
N LEU A 91 -8.70 1.70 12.43
CA LEU A 91 -8.97 0.56 11.53
C LEU A 91 -9.48 1.09 10.16
N PHE A 92 -8.60 1.33 9.21
CA PHE A 92 -9.00 1.16 7.81
C PHE A 92 -8.94 -0.34 7.50
N GLY A 93 -9.97 -0.89 6.87
CA GLY A 93 -9.96 -2.28 6.37
C GLY A 93 -10.88 -3.29 7.06
N ASN A 94 -12.06 -2.90 7.56
CA ASN A 94 -13.11 -3.87 7.94
C ASN A 94 -13.91 -4.38 6.73
N SER A 95 -13.23 -4.69 5.62
CA SER A 95 -13.85 -5.38 4.49
C SER A 95 -13.68 -6.89 4.68
N PRO A 96 -14.73 -7.72 4.53
CA PRO A 96 -14.59 -9.18 4.50
C PRO A 96 -13.80 -9.64 3.26
N HIS A 97 -13.60 -8.78 2.27
CA HIS A 97 -12.99 -9.12 1.00
C HIS A 97 -11.56 -8.58 0.89
N LYS A 98 -10.62 -9.29 1.55
CA LYS A 98 -9.18 -9.02 1.48
C LYS A 98 -8.66 -9.14 0.05
N LEU A 99 -7.77 -8.24 -0.33
CA LEU A 99 -6.98 -8.41 -1.55
C LEU A 99 -6.02 -9.57 -1.37
N THR A 100 -5.77 -10.35 -2.43
CA THR A 100 -4.67 -11.32 -2.41
C THR A 100 -3.34 -10.59 -2.58
N MET A 101 -2.23 -11.19 -2.15
CA MET A 101 -0.92 -10.57 -2.31
C MET A 101 -0.60 -10.27 -3.78
N ASN A 102 -0.99 -11.15 -4.71
CA ASN A 102 -0.89 -10.88 -6.15
C ASN A 102 -1.72 -9.66 -6.60
N GLU A 103 -2.96 -9.49 -6.09
CA GLU A 103 -3.76 -8.29 -6.38
C GLU A 103 -3.09 -7.02 -5.82
N MET A 104 -2.54 -7.08 -4.60
CA MET A 104 -1.81 -5.98 -3.97
C MET A 104 -0.59 -5.56 -4.80
N ILE A 105 0.24 -6.52 -5.21
CA ILE A 105 1.42 -6.28 -6.04
C ILE A 105 1.02 -5.68 -7.39
N ILE A 106 0.01 -6.24 -8.07
CA ILE A 106 -0.46 -5.71 -9.37
C ILE A 106 -0.95 -4.27 -9.21
N LEU A 107 -1.73 -3.96 -8.18
CA LEU A 107 -2.17 -2.58 -7.91
C LEU A 107 -0.98 -1.66 -7.63
N PHE A 108 0.01 -2.13 -6.86
CA PHE A 108 1.20 -1.37 -6.52
C PHE A 108 1.96 -0.98 -7.79
N TYR A 109 2.28 -1.93 -8.68
CA TYR A 109 2.94 -1.62 -9.95
C TYR A 109 2.09 -0.74 -10.87
N TYR A 110 0.80 -1.01 -10.94
CA TYR A 110 -0.10 -0.24 -11.79
C TYR A 110 -0.17 1.23 -11.38
N VAL A 111 -0.23 1.54 -10.07
CA VAL A 111 -0.42 2.91 -9.58
C VAL A 111 0.88 3.56 -9.13
N PHE A 112 1.63 2.95 -8.21
CA PHE A 112 2.86 3.51 -7.64
C PHE A 112 3.95 3.62 -8.70
N HIS A 113 4.24 2.54 -9.43
CA HIS A 113 5.20 2.60 -10.55
C HIS A 113 4.61 3.19 -11.83
N GLY A 114 3.29 3.40 -11.89
CA GLY A 114 2.60 3.98 -13.04
C GLY A 114 2.56 3.08 -14.28
N TRP A 115 2.91 1.80 -14.16
CA TRP A 115 3.01 0.90 -15.30
C TRP A 115 1.66 0.69 -16.00
N ASN A 116 1.74 0.35 -17.29
CA ASN A 116 0.57 -0.08 -18.04
C ASN A 116 0.38 -1.61 -17.91
N VAL A 117 -0.79 -2.08 -18.32
CA VAL A 117 -1.16 -3.50 -18.18
C VAL A 117 -0.22 -4.42 -18.97
N ALA A 118 0.23 -4.01 -20.16
CA ALA A 118 1.13 -4.81 -20.98
C ALA A 118 2.52 -4.95 -20.33
N SER A 119 3.07 -3.88 -19.76
CA SER A 119 4.34 -3.90 -19.04
C SER A 119 4.28 -4.80 -17.81
N ILE A 120 3.19 -4.73 -17.04
CA ILE A 120 2.97 -5.64 -15.90
C ILE A 120 2.89 -7.08 -16.41
N ALA A 121 2.05 -7.35 -17.41
CA ALA A 121 1.88 -8.69 -17.98
C ALA A 121 3.20 -9.31 -18.42
N TYR A 122 4.01 -8.56 -19.17
CA TYR A 122 5.34 -8.96 -19.63
C TYR A 122 6.28 -9.27 -18.45
N GLN A 123 6.47 -8.31 -17.54
CA GLN A 123 7.36 -8.48 -16.39
C GLN A 123 6.91 -9.63 -15.48
N PHE A 124 5.60 -9.87 -15.42
CA PHE A 124 5.02 -10.80 -14.46
C PHE A 124 4.86 -12.21 -15.02
N GLY A 125 5.18 -12.43 -16.30
CA GLY A 125 5.03 -13.72 -16.97
C GLY A 125 3.57 -14.16 -17.10
N MET A 126 2.64 -13.22 -17.28
CA MET A 126 1.19 -13.52 -17.36
C MET A 126 0.51 -12.79 -18.51
N SER A 127 -0.71 -13.20 -18.86
CA SER A 127 -1.48 -12.53 -19.91
C SER A 127 -2.03 -11.17 -19.45
N SER A 128 -2.16 -10.22 -20.37
CA SER A 128 -2.84 -8.94 -20.11
C SER A 128 -4.28 -9.14 -19.60
N LYS A 129 -4.99 -10.17 -20.09
CA LYS A 129 -6.33 -10.54 -19.62
C LYS A 129 -6.32 -10.92 -18.14
N THR A 130 -5.31 -11.65 -17.69
CA THR A 130 -5.12 -12.03 -16.28
C THR A 130 -4.89 -10.79 -15.42
N VAL A 131 -4.02 -9.87 -15.86
CA VAL A 131 -3.78 -8.60 -15.15
C VAL A 131 -5.06 -7.77 -15.03
N TYR A 132 -5.81 -7.59 -16.13
CA TYR A 132 -7.11 -6.89 -16.09
C TYR A 132 -8.08 -7.54 -15.11
N THR A 133 -8.12 -8.88 -15.07
CA THR A 133 -8.99 -9.63 -14.15
C THR A 133 -8.62 -9.36 -12.69
N HIS A 134 -7.32 -9.33 -12.35
CA HIS A 134 -6.88 -8.99 -10.99
C HIS A 134 -7.22 -7.54 -10.62
N ILE A 135 -6.97 -6.57 -11.51
CA ILE A 135 -7.33 -5.16 -11.28
C ILE A 135 -8.85 -5.03 -11.07
N TYR A 136 -9.65 -5.70 -11.89
CA TYR A 136 -11.10 -5.71 -11.76
C TYR A 136 -11.57 -6.28 -10.41
N LYS A 137 -11.02 -7.44 -10.00
CA LYS A 137 -11.32 -8.06 -8.69
C LYS A 137 -10.94 -7.12 -7.55
N ALA A 138 -9.74 -6.56 -7.56
CA ALA A 138 -9.28 -5.58 -6.59
C ALA A 138 -10.21 -4.36 -6.50
N LYS A 139 -10.64 -3.80 -7.63
CA LYS A 139 -11.61 -2.69 -7.65
C LYS A 139 -12.96 -3.06 -7.06
N LYS A 140 -13.45 -4.27 -7.36
CA LYS A 140 -14.71 -4.78 -6.81
C LYS A 140 -14.63 -4.92 -5.29
N LYS A 141 -13.53 -5.49 -4.77
CA LYS A 141 -13.27 -5.62 -3.32
C LYS A 141 -13.16 -4.28 -2.60
N ASN A 142 -12.68 -3.25 -3.31
CA ASN A 142 -12.57 -1.88 -2.83
C ASN A 142 -13.84 -1.01 -3.07
N GLY A 143 -14.92 -1.57 -3.63
CA GLY A 143 -16.17 -0.82 -3.88
C GLY A 143 -16.06 0.29 -4.94
N ILE A 144 -15.07 0.23 -5.84
CA ILE A 144 -14.78 1.27 -6.85
C ILE A 144 -14.93 0.76 -8.29
N SER A 145 -15.86 -0.17 -8.51
CA SER A 145 -16.23 -0.66 -9.85
C SER A 145 -16.55 0.50 -10.81
N GLY A 146 -16.13 0.37 -12.08
CA GLY A 146 -16.37 1.39 -13.12
C GLY A 146 -15.49 2.64 -13.09
N LYS A 147 -14.75 2.91 -12.00
CA LYS A 147 -13.92 4.13 -11.87
C LYS A 147 -12.45 3.90 -12.25
N ASN A 148 -11.75 4.91 -12.76
CA ASN A 148 -10.32 4.79 -13.03
C ASN A 148 -9.52 4.82 -11.72
N LEU A 149 -8.80 3.73 -11.43
CA LEU A 149 -8.04 3.57 -10.19
C LEU A 149 -6.89 4.59 -10.04
N LYS A 150 -6.18 4.89 -11.13
CA LYS A 150 -5.09 5.88 -11.12
C LYS A 150 -5.63 7.26 -10.76
N TYR A 151 -6.74 7.65 -11.37
CA TYR A 151 -7.44 8.90 -11.06
C TYR A 151 -7.88 8.96 -9.59
N LYS A 152 -8.51 7.90 -9.10
CA LYS A 152 -8.94 7.78 -7.70
C LYS A 152 -7.78 7.98 -6.71
N CYS A 153 -6.65 7.33 -6.96
CA CYS A 153 -5.48 7.47 -6.09
C CYS A 153 -4.84 8.86 -6.18
N ALA A 154 -4.89 9.51 -7.34
CA ALA A 154 -4.27 10.82 -7.55
C ALA A 154 -5.10 11.99 -6.99
N TYR A 155 -6.44 11.90 -7.02
CA TYR A 155 -7.31 13.05 -6.76
C TYR A 155 -8.25 12.90 -5.56
N GLU A 156 -8.53 11.67 -5.10
CA GLU A 156 -9.29 11.54 -3.86
C GLU A 156 -8.39 11.74 -2.65
N ARG A 157 -8.80 12.66 -1.78
CA ARG A 157 -8.14 12.87 -0.50
C ARG A 157 -8.84 12.00 0.54
N LEU A 158 -8.07 11.23 1.29
CA LEU A 158 -8.53 10.77 2.60
C LEU A 158 -8.72 12.02 3.45
N VAL A 159 -9.95 12.25 3.90
CA VAL A 159 -10.22 13.18 4.98
C VAL A 159 -9.82 12.43 6.25
N CYS A 160 -8.58 12.66 6.70
CA CYS A 160 -8.09 12.20 7.99
C CYS A 160 -8.57 13.14 9.09
#